data_AF-A0A9X2WYM1-F1
#
_entry.id   AF-A0A9X2WYM1-F1
#
_cell.length_a   1.000
_cell.length_b   1.000
_cell.length_c   1.000
_cell.angle_alpha   90.00
_cell.angle_beta   90.00
_cell.angle_gamma   90.00
#
_symmetry.space_group_name_H-M   'P 1'
#
loop_
_entity.id
_entity.type
_entity.pdbx_description
1 polymer ?
#
loop_
_entity_poly.entity_id
_entity_poly.type
_entity_poly.pdbx_seq_one_letter_code
_entity_poly.pdbx_strand_id
1 'polypeptide(L)'
;METAVELITFESLIRWVFLLLGGLPLLTYPGVLLASLMGLASQSSIKPAFITRLMNQCFLWGSLVYPAVYIPCYRFASNSTATSSLIIAALPLLYLILLYGCFRFMDIPIKATDD
;
A
#
# COMPACT_ATOMS: atom_id res chain seq x y z
N MET A 1 33.83 -17.77 4.02
CA MET A 1 32.79 -18.23 4.96
C MET A 1 32.20 -17.04 5.71
N GLU A 2 33.03 -16.14 6.24
CA GLU A 2 32.60 -14.89 6.90
C GLU A 2 31.73 -13.98 6.02
N THR A 3 32.14 -13.72 4.77
CA THR A 3 31.41 -12.86 3.82
C THR A 3 30.02 -13.38 3.42
N ALA A 4 29.84 -14.71 3.40
CA ALA A 4 28.54 -15.31 3.06
C ALA A 4 27.54 -15.17 4.22
N VAL A 5 28.02 -15.25 5.47
CA VAL A 5 27.19 -15.07 6.67
C VAL A 5 26.72 -13.62 6.76
N GLU A 6 27.60 -12.65 6.51
CA GLU A 6 27.25 -11.22 6.50
C GLU A 6 26.17 -10.90 5.47
N LEU A 7 26.29 -11.43 4.24
CA LEU A 7 25.32 -11.23 3.17
C LEU A 7 23.92 -11.75 3.55
N ILE A 8 23.85 -12.94 4.15
CA ILE A 8 22.59 -13.57 4.59
C ILE A 8 21.94 -12.75 5.71
N THR A 9 22.75 -12.24 6.66
CA THR A 9 22.23 -11.39 7.74
C THR A 9 21.70 -10.06 7.22
N PHE A 10 22.37 -9.46 6.23
CA PHE A 10 21.96 -8.20 5.63
C PHE A 10 20.65 -8.33 4.84
N GLU A 11 20.51 -9.36 4.02
CA GLU A 11 19.27 -9.71 3.31
C GLU A 11 18.10 -9.89 4.28
N SER A 12 18.32 -10.60 5.39
CA SER A 12 17.31 -10.80 6.43
C SER A 12 16.90 -9.47 7.08
N LEU A 13 17.86 -8.59 7.37
CA LEU A 13 17.62 -7.26 7.92
C LEU A 13 16.75 -6.41 6.98
N ILE A 14 17.13 -6.31 5.70
CA ILE A 14 16.36 -5.57 4.69
C ILE A 14 14.93 -6.10 4.59
N ARG A 15 14.78 -7.43 4.54
CA ARG A 15 13.46 -8.06 4.49
C ARG A 15 12.59 -7.64 5.68
N TRP A 16 13.13 -7.67 6.88
CA TRP A 16 12.39 -7.24 8.07
C TRP A 16 12.07 -5.75 8.03
N VAL A 17 12.99 -4.90 7.56
CA VAL A 17 12.73 -3.47 7.35
C VAL A 17 11.57 -3.25 6.38
N PHE A 18 11.53 -3.98 5.25
CA PHE A 18 10.43 -3.87 4.30
C PHE A 18 9.09 -4.33 4.88
N LEU A 19 9.08 -5.44 5.62
CA LEU A 19 7.88 -5.91 6.30
C LEU A 19 7.41 -4.93 7.38
N LEU A 20 8.31 -4.29 8.12
CA LEU A 20 7.96 -3.30 9.14
C LEU A 20 7.42 -2.01 8.52
N LEU A 21 8.06 -1.51 7.46
CA LEU A 21 7.58 -0.33 6.74
C LEU A 21 6.23 -0.58 6.06
N GLY A 22 6.03 -1.76 5.45
CA GLY A 22 4.72 -2.18 4.96
C GLY A 22 3.73 -2.44 6.09
N GLY A 23 4.19 -2.81 7.28
CA GLY A 23 3.31 -3.06 8.43
C GLY A 23 2.78 -1.79 9.08
N LEU A 24 3.48 -0.66 8.90
CA LEU A 24 3.18 0.61 9.57
C LEU A 24 1.71 1.05 9.42
N PRO A 25 1.11 1.03 8.21
CA PRO A 25 -0.28 1.44 8.03
C PRO A 25 -1.30 0.53 8.74
N LEU A 26 -0.93 -0.69 9.14
CA LEU A 26 -1.83 -1.54 9.93
C LEU A 26 -2.09 -0.98 11.33
N LEU A 27 -1.18 -0.18 11.88
CA LEU A 27 -1.36 0.48 13.18
C LEU A 27 -2.53 1.47 13.15
N THR A 28 -2.76 2.12 12.00
CA THR A 28 -3.84 3.09 11.79
C THR A 28 -5.04 2.46 11.06
N TYR A 29 -4.99 1.17 10.74
CA TYR A 29 -5.98 0.51 9.90
C TYR A 29 -7.42 0.57 10.41
N PRO A 30 -7.72 0.44 11.72
CA PRO A 30 -9.09 0.63 12.20
C PRO A 30 -9.68 1.98 11.80
N GLY A 31 -8.86 3.04 11.86
CA GLY A 31 -9.26 4.38 11.40
C GLY A 31 -9.38 4.45 9.88
N VAL A 32 -8.43 3.89 9.14
CA VAL A 32 -8.45 3.86 7.66
C VAL A 32 -9.67 3.09 7.15
N LEU A 33 -10.00 1.94 7.74
CA LEU A 33 -11.16 1.14 7.38
C LEU A 33 -12.46 1.93 7.58
N LEU A 34 -12.62 2.61 8.71
CA LEU A 34 -13.79 3.45 8.96
C LEU A 34 -13.86 4.62 7.97
N ALA A 35 -12.74 5.30 7.73
CA ALA A 35 -12.65 6.39 6.77
C ALA A 35 -12.98 5.92 5.34
N SER A 36 -12.49 4.74 4.94
CA SER A 36 -12.78 4.15 3.63
C SER A 36 -14.25 3.76 3.51
N LEU A 37 -14.84 3.14 4.53
CA LEU A 37 -16.27 2.82 4.54
C LEU A 37 -17.16 4.07 4.50
N MET A 38 -16.82 5.10 5.29
CA MET A 38 -17.51 6.39 5.26
C MET A 38 -17.38 7.06 3.89
N GLY A 39 -16.19 7.02 3.29
CA GLY A 39 -15.94 7.55 1.95
C GLY A 39 -16.72 6.82 0.86
N LEU A 40 -16.88 5.49 0.96
CA LEU A 40 -17.72 4.71 0.05
C LEU A 40 -19.21 5.00 0.22
N ALA A 41 -19.67 5.17 1.47
CA ALA A 41 -21.06 5.45 1.79
C ALA A 41 -21.48 6.90 1.49
N SER A 42 -20.50 7.80 1.38
CA SER A 42 -20.71 9.21 1.07
C SER A 42 -21.27 9.41 -0.35
N GLN A 43 -22.40 10.10 -0.44
CA GLN A 43 -22.93 10.60 -1.70
C GLN A 43 -22.51 12.07 -1.87
N SER A 44 -21.56 12.32 -2.76
CA SER A 44 -21.17 13.68 -3.12
C SER A 44 -22.26 14.33 -3.99
N SER A 45 -22.78 15.47 -3.54
CA SER A 45 -23.73 16.30 -4.31
C SER A 45 -23.06 16.95 -5.53
N ILE A 46 -21.74 17.13 -5.47
CA ILE A 46 -20.92 17.66 -6.58
C ILE A 46 -20.42 16.46 -7.39
N LYS A 47 -20.56 16.52 -8.72
CA LYS A 47 -20.03 15.50 -9.65
C LYS A 47 -18.57 15.81 -9.98
N PRO A 48 -17.57 15.16 -9.33
CA PRO A 48 -16.18 15.33 -9.73
C PRO A 48 -15.96 14.73 -11.13
N ALA A 49 -14.86 15.12 -11.78
CA ALA A 49 -14.48 14.50 -13.04
C ALA A 49 -14.28 12.99 -12.88
N PHE A 50 -14.51 12.26 -13.96
CA PHE A 50 -14.47 10.79 -13.98
C PHE A 50 -13.16 10.21 -13.42
N ILE A 51 -12.02 10.80 -13.78
CA ILE A 51 -10.70 10.34 -13.34
C ILE A 51 -10.55 10.47 -11.82
N THR A 52 -10.94 11.61 -11.24
CA THR A 52 -10.90 11.84 -9.79
C THR A 52 -11.82 10.87 -9.05
N ARG A 53 -13.01 10.59 -9.60
CA ARG A 53 -13.94 9.61 -9.02
C ARG A 53 -13.36 8.20 -9.04
N LEU A 54 -12.75 7.80 -10.15
CA LEU A 54 -12.11 6.49 -10.29
C LEU A 54 -10.94 6.34 -9.31
N MET A 55 -10.03 7.33 -9.26
CA MET A 55 -8.89 7.32 -8.34
C MET A 55 -9.31 7.28 -6.87
N ASN A 56 -10.36 8.02 -6.49
CA ASN A 56 -10.91 7.96 -5.14
C ASN A 56 -11.48 6.56 -4.82
N GLN A 57 -12.27 5.98 -5.72
CA GLN A 57 -12.80 4.61 -5.52
C GLN A 57 -11.67 3.57 -5.44
N CYS A 58 -10.66 3.67 -6.30
CA CYS A 58 -9.48 2.82 -6.25
C CYS A 58 -8.74 2.95 -4.91
N PHE A 59 -8.56 4.17 -4.41
CA PHE A 59 -7.90 4.40 -3.12
C PHE A 59 -8.71 3.84 -1.95
N LEU A 60 -10.01 4.08 -1.91
CA LEU A 60 -10.86 3.61 -0.80
C LEU A 60 -10.99 2.08 -0.79
N TRP A 61 -11.20 1.45 -1.95
CA TRP A 61 -11.23 0.00 -2.05
C TRP A 61 -9.86 -0.63 -1.81
N GLY A 62 -8.81 -0.03 -2.37
CA GLY A 62 -7.45 -0.56 -2.23
C GLY A 62 -6.94 -0.46 -0.80
N SER A 63 -7.22 0.65 -0.09
CA SER A 63 -6.90 0.77 1.33
C SER A 63 -7.66 -0.25 2.18
N LEU A 64 -8.92 -0.57 1.84
CA LEU A 64 -9.74 -1.57 2.53
C LEU A 64 -9.23 -3.01 2.29
N VAL A 65 -8.65 -3.28 1.12
CA VAL A 65 -8.05 -4.59 0.79
C VAL A 65 -6.62 -4.72 1.34
N TYR A 66 -6.01 -3.62 1.83
CA TYR A 66 -4.60 -3.59 2.23
C TYR A 66 -4.15 -4.71 3.18
N PRO A 67 -4.88 -5.04 4.27
CA PRO A 67 -4.46 -6.14 5.15
C PRO A 67 -4.47 -7.50 4.44
N ALA A 68 -5.39 -7.70 3.49
CA ALA A 68 -5.44 -8.92 2.69
C ALA A 68 -4.25 -9.02 1.73
N VAL A 69 -3.59 -7.91 1.39
CA VAL A 69 -2.32 -7.90 0.65
C VAL A 69 -1.14 -8.13 1.61
N TYR A 70 -1.10 -7.41 2.73
CA TYR A 70 0.03 -7.44 3.66
C TYR A 70 0.17 -8.80 4.39
N ILE A 71 -0.91 -9.33 4.95
CA ILE A 71 -0.90 -10.56 5.77
C ILE A 71 -0.30 -11.76 5.02
N PRO A 72 -0.71 -12.11 3.78
CA PRO A 72 -0.09 -13.22 3.06
C PRO A 72 1.38 -12.93 2.73
N CYS A 73 1.73 -11.70 2.32
CA CYS A 73 3.12 -11.32 2.06
C CYS A 73 4.00 -11.50 3.31
N TYR A 74 3.51 -11.07 4.47
CA TYR A 74 4.18 -11.27 5.75
C TYR A 74 4.38 -12.77 6.07
N ARG A 75 3.33 -13.59 5.91
CA ARG A 75 3.42 -15.04 6.18
C ARG A 75 4.40 -15.75 5.25
N PHE A 76 4.39 -15.44 3.95
CA PHE A 76 5.31 -16.06 2.99
C PHE A 76 6.75 -15.56 3.17
N ALA A 77 6.96 -14.27 3.45
CA ALA A 77 8.30 -13.72 3.62
C ALA A 77 8.92 -14.09 4.99
N SER A 78 8.13 -14.30 6.04
CA SER A 78 8.64 -14.73 7.34
C SER A 78 9.06 -16.20 7.37
N ASN A 79 8.35 -17.07 6.62
CA ASN A 79 8.62 -18.51 6.60
C ASN A 79 9.65 -18.96 5.55
N SER A 80 10.06 -18.08 4.62
CA SER A 80 10.96 -18.46 3.53
C SER A 80 12.40 -18.08 3.83
N THR A 81 13.35 -18.99 3.56
CA THR A 81 14.80 -18.71 3.58
C THR A 81 15.36 -18.39 2.19
N ALA A 82 14.52 -18.40 1.16
CA ALA A 82 14.91 -18.17 -0.22
C ALA A 82 14.98 -16.67 -0.57
N THR A 83 15.80 -16.32 -1.56
CA THR A 83 15.94 -14.96 -2.14
C THR A 83 14.60 -14.36 -2.61
N SER A 84 13.65 -15.18 -3.06
CA SER A 84 12.29 -14.73 -3.40
C SER A 84 11.55 -14.08 -2.22
N SER A 85 11.98 -14.35 -0.99
CA SER A 85 11.42 -13.77 0.23
C SER A 85 11.56 -12.24 0.28
N LEU A 86 12.59 -11.68 -0.35
CA LEU A 86 12.86 -10.24 -0.32
C LEU A 86 11.92 -9.49 -1.28
N ILE A 87 11.66 -10.08 -2.44
CA ILE A 87 10.67 -9.57 -3.42
C ILE A 87 9.27 -9.58 -2.81
N ILE A 88 8.90 -10.67 -2.13
CA ILE A 88 7.60 -10.79 -1.46
C ILE A 88 7.47 -9.75 -0.34
N ALA A 89 8.55 -9.46 0.40
CA ALA A 89 8.55 -8.42 1.43
C ALA A 89 8.47 -6.99 0.87
N ALA A 90 8.93 -6.76 -0.36
CA ALA A 90 8.81 -5.47 -1.04
C ALA A 90 7.42 -5.22 -1.66
N LEU A 91 6.64 -6.28 -1.90
CA LEU A 91 5.31 -6.19 -2.53
C LEU A 91 4.32 -5.26 -1.80
N PRO A 92 4.23 -5.29 -0.44
CA PRO A 92 3.38 -4.36 0.29
C PRO A 92 3.81 -2.90 0.14
N LEU A 93 5.11 -2.64 0.00
CA LEU A 93 5.63 -1.29 -0.24
C LEU A 93 5.25 -0.79 -1.63
N LEU A 94 5.39 -1.63 -2.65
CA LEU A 94 4.93 -1.31 -4.01
C LEU A 94 3.43 -1.01 -4.03
N TYR A 95 2.64 -1.79 -3.29
CA TYR A 95 1.21 -1.55 -3.17
C TYR A 95 0.90 -0.19 -2.50
N LEU A 96 1.65 0.18 -1.45
CA LEU A 96 1.52 1.50 -0.82
C LEU A 96 1.89 2.64 -1.76
N ILE A 97 2.94 2.48 -2.58
CA ILE A 97 3.32 3.48 -3.60
C ILE A 97 2.18 3.65 -4.60
N LEU A 98 1.54 2.56 -5.01
CA LEU A 98 0.39 2.62 -5.92
C LEU A 98 -0.81 3.33 -5.28
N LEU A 99 -1.14 3.01 -4.02
CA LEU A 99 -2.17 3.71 -3.27
C LEU A 99 -1.86 5.21 -3.09
N TYR A 100 -0.62 5.55 -2.78
CA TYR A 100 -0.17 6.94 -2.70
C TYR A 100 -0.31 7.65 -4.04
N GLY A 101 -0.03 6.96 -5.16
CA GLY A 101 -0.33 7.45 -6.50
C GLY A 101 -1.81 7.81 -6.65
N CYS A 102 -2.72 6.87 -6.35
CA CYS A 102 -4.16 7.12 -6.43
C CYS A 102 -4.59 8.34 -5.58
N PHE A 103 -4.07 8.45 -4.36
CA PHE A 103 -4.32 9.60 -3.49
C PHE A 103 -3.80 10.90 -4.12
N ARG A 104 -2.56 10.89 -4.61
CA ARG A 104 -1.94 12.07 -5.22
C ARG A 104 -2.71 12.58 -6.43
N PHE A 105 -3.18 11.68 -7.30
CA PHE A 105 -3.96 12.04 -8.49
C PHE A 105 -5.38 12.51 -8.16
N MET A 106 -5.94 12.11 -7.02
CA MET A 106 -7.21 12.65 -6.52
C MET A 106 -7.08 14.13 -6.12
N ASP A 107 -5.96 14.53 -5.53
CA ASP A 107 -5.68 15.89 -5.03
C ASP A 107 -5.12 16.86 -6.09
N ILE A 108 -4.88 16.40 -7.34
CA ILE A 108 -4.44 17.33 -8.38
C ILE A 108 -5.65 18.18 -8.80
N PRO A 109 -5.60 19.52 -8.62
CA PRO A 109 -6.65 20.39 -9.13
C PRO A 109 -6.67 20.18 -10.65
N ILE A 110 -7.80 19.70 -11.15
CA ILE A 110 -8.04 19.65 -12.58
C ILE A 110 -8.00 21.11 -13.01
N LYS A 111 -6.91 21.51 -13.65
CA LYS A 111 -6.82 22.82 -14.29
C LYS A 111 -8.04 22.88 -15.19
N ALA A 112 -8.96 23.79 -14.90
CA ALA A 112 -10.05 24.09 -15.81
C ALA A 112 -9.36 24.49 -17.12
N THR A 113 -9.41 23.61 -18.10
CA THR A 113 -9.30 24.02 -19.49
C THR A 113 -10.58 24.81 -19.73
N ASP A 114 -10.52 26.12 -19.47
CA ASP A 114 -11.35 27.07 -20.19
C ASP A 114 -11.04 26.86 -21.67
N ASP A 115 -12.10 26.49 -22.41
CA ASP A 115 -12.34 26.58 -23.85
C ASP A 115 -11.22 26.26 -24.85
#